data_AF-A0A227JCN4-F1
#
_entry.id   AF-A0A227JCN4-F1
#
_cell.length_a   1.000
_cell.length_b   1.000
_cell.length_c   1.000
_cell.angle_alpha   90.00
_cell.angle_beta   90.00
_cell.angle_gamma   90.00
#
_symmetry.space_group_name_H-M   'P 1'
#
loop_
_entity.id
_entity.type
_entity.pdbx_description
1 polymer ?
#
loop_
_entity_poly.entity_id
_entity_poly.type
_entity_poly.pdbx_seq_one_letter_code
_entity_poly.pdbx_strand_id
1 'polypeptide(L)'
;MANTLYDRTIAFAGICQAVALVQQVARNGHCDQDAFETSMNAILNTNPANTIGVFGREADLKLGLECLVKGIDSTPSGSEITRYIISLMALERKLTARTDAMSQLGDRIQMAKRQTEHFELLEDQMISNLASIYLDVVSPIGPRIQVTGTPSVLQQTAN
;
A
#
# COMPACT_ATOMS: atom_id res chain seq x y z
N MET A 1 9.94 16.66 -19.42
CA MET A 1 9.06 15.53 -19.81
C MET A 1 9.30 14.44 -18.80
N ALA A 2 8.25 14.04 -18.07
CA ALA A 2 8.25 12.82 -17.25
C ALA A 2 8.88 11.69 -18.06
N ASN A 3 9.92 11.03 -17.53
CA ASN A 3 10.45 9.84 -18.18
C ASN A 3 9.41 8.75 -17.92
N THR A 4 8.47 8.62 -18.85
CA THR A 4 7.21 7.90 -18.65
C THR A 4 7.40 6.45 -18.23
N LEU A 5 8.50 5.81 -18.64
CA LEU A 5 8.83 4.46 -18.19
C LEU A 5 9.36 4.45 -16.76
N TYR A 6 10.30 5.34 -16.43
CA TYR A 6 10.81 5.48 -15.06
C TYR A 6 9.68 5.74 -14.06
N ASP A 7 8.82 6.73 -14.33
CA ASP A 7 7.73 7.09 -13.41
C ASP A 7 6.74 5.93 -13.23
N ARG A 8 6.43 5.19 -14.31
CA ARG A 8 5.61 3.98 -14.24
C ARG A 8 6.27 2.87 -13.42
N THR A 9 7.58 2.67 -13.59
CA THR A 9 8.34 1.69 -12.81
C THR A 9 8.34 2.05 -11.33
N ILE A 10 8.58 3.32 -10.98
CA ILE A 10 8.55 3.79 -9.59
C ILE A 10 7.17 3.61 -8.97
N ALA A 11 6.11 4.05 -9.65
CA ALA A 11 4.75 3.90 -9.14
C ALA A 11 4.37 2.42 -8.95
N PHE A 12 4.75 1.56 -9.89
CA PHE A 12 4.45 0.13 -9.81
C PHE A 12 5.30 -0.58 -8.73
N ALA A 13 6.55 -0.16 -8.54
CA ALA A 13 7.38 -0.64 -7.44
C ALA A 13 6.74 -0.34 -6.07
N GLY A 14 6.09 0.82 -5.91
CA GLY A 14 5.32 1.14 -4.70
C GLY A 14 4.17 0.13 -4.43
N ILE A 15 3.46 -0.30 -5.49
CA ILE A 15 2.43 -1.35 -5.38
C ILE A 15 3.07 -2.68 -4.97
N CYS A 16 4.16 -3.08 -5.64
CA CYS A 16 4.89 -4.30 -5.31
C CYS A 16 5.41 -4.30 -3.87
N GLN A 17 5.89 -3.15 -3.38
CA GLN A 17 6.36 -3.00 -1.99
C GLN A 17 5.24 -3.25 -0.99
N ALA A 18 4.10 -2.57 -1.16
CA ALA A 18 2.94 -2.77 -0.28
C ALA A 18 2.49 -4.24 -0.25
N VAL A 19 2.43 -4.89 -1.42
CA VAL A 19 2.05 -6.29 -1.54
C VAL A 19 3.06 -7.23 -0.86
N ALA A 20 4.35 -6.97 -1.02
CA ALA A 20 5.40 -7.75 -0.38
C ALA A 20 5.33 -7.62 1.15
N LEU A 21 5.09 -6.42 1.67
CA LEU A 21 4.91 -6.15 3.11
C LEU A 21 3.71 -6.91 3.66
N VAL A 22 2.54 -6.86 3.00
CA VAL A 22 1.35 -7.62 3.40
C VAL A 22 1.65 -9.12 3.45
N GLN A 23 2.35 -9.67 2.47
CA GLN A 23 2.73 -11.08 2.47
C GLN A 23 3.66 -11.42 3.64
N GLN A 24 4.64 -10.56 3.95
CA GLN A 24 5.56 -10.77 5.07
C GLN A 24 4.79 -10.76 6.40
N VAL A 25 3.93 -9.77 6.64
CA VAL A 25 3.09 -9.70 7.84
C VAL A 25 2.19 -10.92 7.94
N ALA A 26 1.47 -11.28 6.87
CA ALA A 26 0.55 -12.41 6.88
C ALA A 26 1.22 -13.76 7.19
N ARG A 27 2.49 -13.94 6.79
CA ARG A 27 3.23 -15.19 7.00
C ARG A 27 4.00 -15.22 8.31
N ASN A 28 4.62 -14.10 8.68
CA ASN A 28 5.65 -14.04 9.72
C ASN A 28 5.23 -13.21 10.94
N GLY A 29 4.20 -12.36 10.82
CA GLY A 29 3.78 -11.41 11.84
C GLY A 29 4.66 -10.17 11.95
N HIS A 30 5.61 -10.00 11.02
CA HIS A 30 6.47 -8.84 10.91
C HIS A 30 6.89 -8.64 9.45
N CYS A 31 7.36 -7.44 9.13
CA CYS A 31 7.86 -7.09 7.81
C CYS A 31 9.12 -6.22 7.88
N ASP A 32 9.69 -5.91 6.72
CA ASP A 32 10.76 -4.93 6.57
C ASP A 32 10.29 -3.55 7.04
N GLN A 33 10.87 -3.05 8.13
CA GLN A 33 10.42 -1.82 8.80
C GLN A 33 10.71 -0.56 7.97
N ASP A 34 11.86 -0.49 7.31
CA ASP A 34 12.23 0.68 6.50
C ASP A 34 11.29 0.80 5.27
N ALA A 35 11.00 -0.33 4.63
CA ALA A 35 10.05 -0.38 3.52
C ALA A 35 8.61 -0.09 3.98
N PHE A 36 8.23 -0.56 5.18
CA PHE A 36 6.93 -0.26 5.80
C PHE A 36 6.78 1.23 6.09
N GLU A 37 7.77 1.84 6.75
CA GLU A 37 7.80 3.28 7.02
C GLU A 37 7.68 4.09 5.73
N THR A 38 8.41 3.70 4.69
CA THR A 38 8.34 4.33 3.36
C THR A 38 6.93 4.27 2.79
N SER A 39 6.28 3.09 2.84
CA SER A 39 4.92 2.90 2.33
C SER A 39 3.88 3.68 3.14
N MET A 40 4.04 3.79 4.46
CA MET A 40 3.14 4.57 5.32
C MET A 40 3.29 6.07 5.05
N ASN A 41 4.51 6.57 4.94
CA ASN A 41 4.77 7.98 4.60
C ASN A 41 4.20 8.36 3.24
N ALA A 42 4.27 7.46 2.25
CA ALA A 42 3.71 7.67 0.93
C ALA A 42 2.20 7.96 0.94
N ILE A 43 1.43 7.43 1.90
CA ILE A 43 -0.02 7.70 2.05
C ILE A 43 -0.27 9.17 2.37
N LEU A 44 0.56 9.77 3.22
CA LEU A 44 0.38 11.16 3.69
C LEU A 44 1.01 12.21 2.75
N ASN A 45 1.82 11.76 1.79
CA ASN A 45 2.49 12.62 0.83
C ASN A 45 1.64 12.89 -0.41
N THR A 46 0.58 13.69 -0.24
CA THR A 46 -0.44 13.94 -1.26
C THR A 46 -0.08 15.03 -2.28
N ASN A 47 1.03 15.76 -2.09
CA ASN A 47 1.46 16.82 -3.02
C ASN A 47 2.98 16.75 -3.29
N PRO A 48 3.46 15.66 -3.92
CA PRO A 48 4.87 15.46 -4.22
C PRO A 48 5.32 16.29 -5.43
N ALA A 49 6.62 16.64 -5.50
CA ALA A 49 7.17 17.37 -6.65
C ALA A 49 7.29 16.50 -7.93
N ASN A 50 7.41 15.19 -7.78
CA ASN A 50 7.51 14.20 -8.87
C ASN A 50 7.16 12.80 -8.34
N THR A 51 7.15 11.78 -9.20
CA THR A 51 6.72 10.42 -8.82
C THR A 51 7.60 9.77 -7.76
N ILE A 52 8.93 9.89 -7.85
CA ILE A 52 9.82 9.35 -6.80
C ILE A 52 9.66 10.09 -5.48
N GLY A 53 9.34 11.39 -5.54
CA GLY A 53 9.07 12.23 -4.40
C GLY A 53 7.89 11.77 -3.54
N VAL A 54 6.99 10.90 -4.04
CA VAL A 54 5.96 10.22 -3.22
C VAL A 54 6.61 9.36 -2.13
N PHE A 55 7.66 8.62 -2.50
CA PHE A 55 8.28 7.58 -1.69
C PHE A 55 9.60 8.02 -1.05
N GLY A 56 10.18 9.14 -1.49
CA GLY A 56 11.51 9.60 -1.04
C GLY A 56 12.55 9.39 -2.13
N ARG A 57 13.34 8.32 -2.04
CA ARG A 57 14.42 7.97 -2.98
C ARG A 57 14.23 6.57 -3.54
N GLU A 58 14.91 6.25 -4.64
CA GLU A 58 14.81 4.92 -5.27
C GLU A 58 15.26 3.79 -4.33
N ALA A 59 16.22 4.07 -3.44
CA ALA A 59 16.69 3.12 -2.44
C ALA A 59 15.57 2.71 -1.46
N ASP A 60 14.64 3.63 -1.16
CA ASP A 60 13.52 3.40 -0.24
C ASP A 60 12.45 2.47 -0.87
N LEU A 61 12.55 2.24 -2.19
CA LEU A 61 11.73 1.29 -2.96
C LEU A 61 12.43 -0.03 -3.27
N LYS A 62 13.57 -0.33 -2.65
CA LYS A 62 14.36 -1.54 -2.95
C LYS A 62 13.52 -2.81 -2.88
N LEU A 63 12.72 -3.00 -1.83
CA LEU A 63 11.86 -4.17 -1.68
C LEU A 63 10.85 -4.27 -2.84
N GLY A 64 10.20 -3.16 -3.18
CA GLY A 64 9.26 -3.09 -4.30
C GLY A 64 9.90 -3.38 -5.65
N LEU A 65 11.08 -2.85 -5.91
CA LEU A 65 11.83 -3.06 -7.15
C LEU A 65 12.31 -4.52 -7.28
N GLU A 66 12.79 -5.13 -6.19
CA GLU A 66 13.14 -6.55 -6.19
C GLU A 66 11.91 -7.44 -6.37
N CYS A 67 10.79 -7.09 -5.73
CA CYS A 67 9.52 -7.78 -5.89
C CYS A 67 8.99 -7.68 -7.32
N LEU A 68 9.17 -6.54 -8.00
CA LEU A 68 8.81 -6.37 -9.41
C LEU A 68 9.57 -7.36 -10.30
N VAL A 69 10.88 -7.52 -10.07
CA VAL A 69 11.72 -8.42 -10.87
C VAL A 69 11.44 -9.90 -10.57
N LYS A 70 11.23 -10.27 -9.30
CA LYS A 70 11.19 -11.67 -8.85
C LYS A 70 9.79 -12.21 -8.59
N GLY A 71 8.85 -11.35 -8.23
CA GLY A 71 7.54 -11.73 -7.67
C GLY A 71 6.44 -11.87 -8.70
N ILE A 72 6.62 -11.34 -9.91
CA ILE A 72 5.62 -11.37 -10.98
C ILE A 72 5.76 -12.67 -11.76
N ASP A 73 4.86 -13.60 -11.47
CA ASP A 73 4.73 -14.83 -12.24
C ASP A 73 3.67 -14.66 -13.34
N SER A 74 4.05 -15.02 -14.56
CA SER A 74 3.23 -14.95 -15.78
C SER A 74 2.42 -16.23 -16.02
N THR A 75 2.53 -17.25 -15.16
CA THR A 75 1.75 -18.47 -15.28
C THR A 75 0.24 -18.21 -15.03
N PRO A 76 -0.66 -19.04 -15.59
CA PRO A 76 -2.11 -18.88 -15.39
C PRO A 76 -2.56 -18.96 -13.93
N SER A 77 -1.81 -19.68 -13.08
CA SER A 77 -2.05 -19.74 -11.64
C SER A 77 -1.63 -18.48 -10.91
N GLY A 78 -0.61 -17.78 -11.43
CA GLY A 78 0.02 -16.60 -10.85
C GLY A 78 0.64 -16.87 -9.46
N SER A 79 1.62 -16.05 -9.09
CA SER A 79 2.08 -16.01 -7.71
C SER A 79 1.01 -15.36 -6.83
N GLU A 80 1.09 -15.57 -5.52
CA GLU A 80 0.26 -14.85 -4.55
C GLU A 80 0.41 -13.33 -4.70
N ILE A 81 1.65 -12.86 -4.91
CA ILE A 81 1.98 -11.46 -5.17
C ILE A 81 1.24 -10.95 -6.42
N THR A 82 1.27 -11.70 -7.53
CA THR A 82 0.55 -11.32 -8.77
C THR A 82 -0.94 -11.18 -8.50
N ARG A 83 -1.56 -12.09 -7.73
CA ARG A 83 -2.99 -12.01 -7.38
C ARG A 83 -3.34 -10.79 -6.53
N TYR A 84 -2.49 -10.42 -5.57
CA TYR A 84 -2.66 -9.22 -4.76
C TYR A 84 -2.54 -7.95 -5.60
N ILE A 85 -1.54 -7.86 -6.48
CA ILE A 85 -1.37 -6.72 -7.40
C ILE A 85 -2.61 -6.55 -8.28
N ILE A 86 -3.10 -7.63 -8.92
CA ILE A 86 -4.29 -7.58 -9.77
C ILE A 86 -5.52 -7.11 -8.98
N SER A 87 -5.69 -7.61 -7.76
CA SER A 87 -6.82 -7.26 -6.90
C SER A 87 -6.77 -5.79 -6.47
N LEU A 88 -5.58 -5.27 -6.12
CA LEU A 88 -5.37 -3.85 -5.80
C LEU A 88 -5.66 -2.96 -7.01
N MET A 89 -5.14 -3.29 -8.19
CA MET A 89 -5.40 -2.52 -9.41
C MET A 89 -6.88 -2.54 -9.79
N ALA A 90 -7.58 -3.67 -9.60
CA ALA A 90 -9.01 -3.75 -9.86
C ALA A 90 -9.82 -2.89 -8.87
N LEU A 91 -9.41 -2.83 -7.60
CA LEU A 91 -10.07 -2.03 -6.57
C LEU A 91 -9.81 -0.53 -6.77
N GLU A 92 -8.58 -0.14 -7.09
CA GLU A 92 -8.21 1.25 -7.43
C GLU A 92 -9.07 1.78 -8.58
N ARG A 93 -9.22 1.02 -9.67
CA ARG A 93 -10.04 1.44 -10.82
C ARG A 93 -11.50 1.69 -10.44
N LYS A 94 -12.05 0.90 -9.51
CA LYS A 94 -13.42 1.09 -9.02
C LYS A 94 -13.52 2.29 -8.09
N LEU A 95 -12.51 2.51 -7.24
CA LEU A 95 -12.44 3.66 -6.35
C LEU A 95 -12.34 4.97 -7.14
N THR A 96 -11.50 5.01 -8.17
CA THR A 96 -11.33 6.17 -9.07
C THR A 96 -12.61 6.49 -9.84
N ALA A 97 -13.45 5.48 -10.12
CA ALA A 97 -14.77 5.69 -10.73
C ALA A 97 -15.84 6.21 -9.75
N ARG A 98 -15.55 6.24 -8.45
CA ARG A 98 -16.47 6.65 -7.36
C ARG A 98 -16.00 7.95 -6.74
N THR A 99 -16.40 9.08 -7.34
CA THR A 99 -15.99 10.43 -6.92
C THR A 99 -16.30 10.74 -5.45
N ASP A 100 -17.43 10.23 -4.94
CA ASP A 100 -17.83 10.32 -3.54
C ASP A 100 -16.79 9.69 -2.60
N ALA A 101 -16.43 8.44 -2.88
CA ALA A 101 -15.45 7.70 -2.08
C ALA A 101 -14.05 8.28 -2.22
N MET A 102 -13.66 8.73 -3.41
CA MET A 102 -12.35 9.35 -3.63
C MET A 102 -12.21 10.68 -2.87
N SER A 103 -13.27 11.51 -2.83
CA SER A 103 -13.28 12.73 -2.02
C SER A 103 -13.15 12.41 -0.53
N GLN A 104 -13.95 11.45 -0.05
CA GLN A 104 -13.91 11.02 1.34
C GLN A 104 -12.52 10.46 1.74
N LEU A 105 -11.87 9.70 0.86
CA LEU A 105 -10.52 9.21 1.07
C LEU A 105 -9.52 10.36 1.22
N GLY A 106 -9.58 11.34 0.32
CA GLY A 106 -8.73 12.53 0.38
C GLY A 106 -8.89 13.30 1.69
N ASP A 107 -10.13 13.55 2.11
CA ASP A 107 -10.43 14.25 3.37
C ASP A 107 -9.89 13.50 4.58
N ARG A 108 -10.11 12.19 4.65
CA ARG A 108 -9.64 11.33 5.76
C ARG A 108 -8.11 11.23 5.82
N ILE A 109 -7.44 11.15 4.67
CA ILE A 109 -5.97 11.19 4.60
C ILE A 109 -5.43 12.55 5.07
N GLN A 110 -6.06 13.66 4.69
CA GLN A 110 -5.66 14.98 5.17
C GLN A 110 -5.83 15.12 6.69
N MET A 111 -6.90 14.55 7.25
CA MET A 111 -7.07 14.52 8.71
C MET A 111 -5.98 13.70 9.39
N ALA A 112 -5.65 12.51 8.87
CA ALA A 112 -4.56 11.69 9.39
C ALA A 112 -3.21 12.42 9.33
N LYS A 113 -2.95 13.17 8.24
CA LYS A 113 -1.75 14.01 8.12
C LYS A 113 -1.66 15.10 9.20
N ARG A 114 -2.77 15.67 9.67
CA ARG A 114 -2.73 16.65 10.77
C ARG A 114 -2.44 15.97 12.11
N GLN A 115 -2.87 14.73 12.29
CA GLN A 115 -2.60 13.99 13.54
C GLN A 115 -1.12 13.66 13.73
N THR A 116 -0.32 13.62 12.66
CA THR A 116 1.13 13.45 12.78
C THR A 116 1.85 14.65 13.43
N GLU A 117 1.15 15.75 13.69
CA GLU A 117 1.66 16.86 14.52
C GLU A 117 1.70 16.50 16.01
N HIS A 118 1.03 15.42 16.41
CA HIS A 118 0.87 15.00 17.81
C HIS A 118 1.25 13.55 18.08
N PHE A 119 1.22 12.68 17.06
CA PHE A 119 1.51 11.24 17.16
C PHE A 119 2.51 10.83 16.09
N GLU A 120 3.40 9.88 16.39
CA GLU A 120 4.26 9.31 15.37
C GLU A 120 3.44 8.42 14.41
N LEU A 121 3.80 8.43 13.12
CA LEU A 121 3.04 7.74 12.07
C LEU A 121 2.91 6.23 12.29
N LEU A 122 3.93 5.62 12.90
CA LEU A 122 4.01 4.17 13.10
C LEU A 122 3.49 3.72 14.47
N GLU A 123 2.95 4.63 15.28
CA GLU A 123 2.25 4.25 16.50
C GLU A 123 0.93 3.53 16.20
N ASP A 124 0.54 2.61 17.08
CA ASP A 124 -0.68 1.79 16.97
C ASP A 124 -1.94 2.62 16.68
N GLN A 125 -2.03 3.83 17.26
CA GLN A 125 -3.17 4.72 17.07
C GLN A 125 -3.26 5.25 15.64
N MET A 126 -2.12 5.59 15.02
CA MET A 126 -2.05 6.06 13.64
C MET A 126 -2.29 4.91 12.66
N ILE A 127 -1.70 3.74 12.93
CA ILE A 127 -1.94 2.52 12.14
C ILE A 127 -3.43 2.15 12.18
N SER A 128 -4.04 2.15 13.37
CA SER A 128 -5.47 1.85 13.54
C SER A 128 -6.37 2.85 12.80
N ASN A 129 -5.99 4.14 12.79
CA ASN A 129 -6.73 5.15 12.02
C ASN A 129 -6.63 4.88 10.52
N LEU A 130 -5.43 4.63 9.98
CA LEU A 130 -5.24 4.32 8.56
C LEU A 130 -5.98 3.03 8.16
N ALA A 131 -5.96 2.00 9.01
CA ALA A 131 -6.73 0.78 8.82
C ALA A 131 -8.24 1.06 8.76
N SER A 132 -8.75 1.93 9.64
CA SER A 132 -10.16 2.34 9.64
C SER A 132 -10.53 3.08 8.36
N ILE A 133 -9.65 3.94 7.83
CA ILE A 133 -9.86 4.60 6.53
C ILE A 133 -10.01 3.57 5.40
N TYR A 134 -9.14 2.55 5.37
CA TYR A 134 -9.25 1.47 4.39
C TYR A 134 -10.58 0.71 4.54
N LEU A 135 -10.97 0.33 5.76
CA LEU A 135 -12.21 -0.41 6.03
C LEU A 135 -13.47 0.37 5.68
N ASP A 136 -13.50 1.66 6.00
CA ASP A 136 -14.65 2.53 5.79
C ASP A 136 -14.82 2.94 4.32
N VAL A 137 -13.71 3.23 3.63
CA VAL A 137 -13.74 3.94 2.33
C VAL A 137 -13.36 3.03 1.17
N VAL A 138 -12.34 2.18 1.33
CA VAL A 138 -11.75 1.42 0.22
C VAL A 138 -12.32 0.01 0.13
N SER A 139 -12.36 -0.72 1.25
CA SER A 139 -12.85 -2.11 1.30
C SER A 139 -14.30 -2.30 0.79
N PRO A 140 -15.25 -1.36 0.96
CA PRO A 140 -16.63 -1.54 0.49
C PRO A 140 -16.80 -1.38 -1.02
N ILE A 141 -15.78 -0.86 -1.73
CA ILE A 141 -15.87 -0.53 -3.16
C ILE A 141 -15.91 -1.79 -4.05
N GLY A 142 -15.45 -2.93 -3.55
CA GLY A 142 -15.41 -4.16 -4.31
C GLY A 142 -15.21 -5.42 -3.47
N PRO A 143 -14.97 -6.56 -4.12
CA PRO A 143 -14.62 -7.80 -3.43
C PRO A 143 -13.39 -7.60 -2.54
N ARG A 144 -13.44 -8.19 -1.34
CA ARG A 144 -12.31 -8.12 -0.39
C ARG A 144 -11.09 -8.82 -0.96
N ILE A 145 -9.93 -8.19 -0.81
CA ILE A 145 -8.63 -8.81 -1.08
C ILE A 145 -8.47 -9.98 -0.11
N GLN A 146 -8.28 -11.19 -0.64
CA GLN A 146 -8.15 -12.40 0.14
C GLN A 146 -6.70 -12.59 0.57
N VAL A 147 -6.35 -12.09 1.75
CA VAL A 147 -5.00 -12.26 2.31
C VAL A 147 -4.85 -13.67 2.87
N THR A 148 -3.90 -14.42 2.33
CA THR A 148 -3.50 -15.76 2.78
C THR A 148 -2.18 -15.70 3.53
N GLY A 149 -2.03 -16.55 4.55
CA GLY A 149 -0.86 -16.54 5.42
C GLY A 149 -0.97 -17.59 6.51
N THR A 150 -0.19 -17.42 7.57
CA THR A 150 -0.20 -18.31 8.73
C THR A 150 -1.43 -17.98 9.58
N PRO A 151 -2.39 -18.92 9.80
CA PRO A 151 -3.64 -18.59 10.48
C PRO A 151 -3.48 -18.00 11.89
N SER A 152 -2.50 -18.50 12.67
CA SER A 152 -2.22 -17.97 14.01
C SER A 152 -1.70 -16.54 14.01
N VAL A 153 -1.04 -16.13 12.92
CA VAL A 153 -0.53 -14.76 12.73
C VAL A 153 -1.67 -13.82 12.34
N LEU A 154 -2.52 -14.24 11.40
CA LEU A 154 -3.66 -13.46 10.90
C LEU A 154 -4.78 -13.27 11.93
N GLN A 155 -4.79 -14.03 13.03
CA GLN A 155 -5.73 -13.86 14.13
C GLN A 155 -5.30 -12.78 15.12
N GLN A 156 -4.04 -12.33 15.07
CA GLN A 156 -3.54 -11.26 15.95
C GLN A 156 -4.05 -9.92 15.43
N THR A 157 -4.81 -9.18 16.24
CA THR A 157 -5.43 -7.91 15.83
C THR A 157 -4.43 -6.82 15.44
N ALA A 158 -3.18 -6.93 15.88
CA ALA A 158 -2.10 -6.01 15.54
C ALA A 158 -1.50 -6.23 14.14
N ASN A 159 -1.86 -7.33 13.45
CA ASN A 159 -1.36 -7.72 12.13
C ASN A 159 -2.45 -7.65 11.06
#